data_AF-A0A524J0Q4-F1
#
_entry.id   AF-A0A524J0Q4-F1
#
_cell.length_a   1.000
_cell.length_b   1.000
_cell.length_c   1.000
_cell.angle_alpha   90.00
_cell.angle_beta   90.00
_cell.angle_gamma   90.00
#
_symmetry.space_group_name_H-M   'P 1'
#
loop_
_entity.id
_entity.type
_entity.pdbx_description
1 polymer ?
#
loop_
_entity_poly.entity_id
_entity_poly.type
_entity_poly.pdbx_seq_one_letter_code
_entity_poly.pdbx_strand_id
1 'polypeptide(L)' 'MAASLAPRAQRGLDPAAGPRRVRVGIIGATGYVGGELVRLLARHPNVDLVGLTGRGRDHDPI' A
#
# COMPACT_ATOMS: atom_id res chain seq x y z
N MET A 1 26.28 18.32 8.80
CA MET A 1 25.77 16.93 8.83
C MET A 1 24.30 16.91 8.40
N ALA A 2 24.03 16.89 7.10
CA ALA A 2 22.66 16.90 6.58
C ALA A 2 22.12 15.47 6.52
N ALA A 3 21.06 15.17 7.27
CA ALA A 3 20.29 13.95 7.10
C ALA A 3 19.60 14.01 5.73
N SER A 4 19.96 13.10 4.81
CA SER A 4 19.26 13.00 3.53
C SER A 4 17.83 12.56 3.78
N LEU A 5 16.87 13.43 3.45
CA LEU A 5 15.45 13.10 3.44
C LEU A 5 15.19 12.18 2.25
N ALA A 6 15.35 10.87 2.46
CA ALA A 6 14.79 9.91 1.52
C ALA A 6 13.29 10.23 1.32
N PRO A 7 12.78 10.23 0.07
CA PRO A 7 11.37 10.46 -0.21
C PRO A 7 10.49 9.62 0.72
N ARG A 8 9.44 10.20 1.30
CA ARG A 8 8.60 9.50 2.29
C ARG A 8 8.08 8.14 1.80
N ALA A 9 7.89 8.01 0.48
CA ALA A 9 7.50 6.77 -0.20
C ALA A 9 8.53 5.63 -0.07
N GLN A 10 9.80 5.95 0.14
CA GLN A 10 10.88 4.97 0.32
C GLN A 10 10.98 4.44 1.75
N ARG A 11 10.26 5.03 2.72
CA ARG A 11 10.27 4.57 4.13
C ARG A 11 9.53 3.25 4.35
N GLY A 12 8.69 2.83 3.39
CA GLY A 12 7.89 1.60 3.44
C GLY A 12 8.44 0.46 2.58
N LEU A 13 9.71 0.55 2.17
CA LEU A 13 10.37 -0.53 1.43
C LEU A 13 10.76 -1.62 2.41
N ASP A 14 10.38 -2.86 2.12
CA ASP A 14 10.87 -4.00 2.88
C ASP A 14 12.21 -4.47 2.29
N PRO A 15 13.35 -4.34 3.00
CA PRO A 15 14.64 -4.80 2.52
C PRO A 15 14.80 -6.32 2.58
N ALA A 16 13.95 -7.04 3.32
CA ALA A 16 14.02 -8.48 3.53
C ALA A 16 13.06 -9.28 2.62
N ALA A 17 11.97 -8.67 2.15
CA ALA A 17 10.95 -9.33 1.33
C ALA A 17 11.27 -9.30 -0.18
N GLY A 18 12.24 -10.08 -0.64
CA GLY A 18 12.46 -10.34 -2.07
C GLY A 18 12.55 -9.06 -2.94
N PRO A 19 12.13 -9.06 -4.22
CA PRO A 19 12.29 -7.88 -5.09
C PRO A 19 11.63 -6.65 -4.47
N ARG A 20 12.40 -5.58 -4.26
CA ARG A 20 12.08 -4.33 -3.54
C ARG A 20 10.59 -3.90 -3.61
N ARG A 21 9.75 -4.40 -2.70
CA ARG A 21 8.31 -4.10 -2.65
C ARG A 21 8.01 -2.92 -1.74
N VAL A 22 7.06 -2.09 -2.18
CA VAL A 22 6.50 -0.99 -1.38
C VAL A 22 5.28 -1.52 -0.64
N ARG A 23 5.27 -1.37 0.69
CA ARG A 23 4.10 -1.70 1.53
C ARG A 23 3.06 -0.59 1.43
N VAL A 24 1.83 -0.94 1.08
CA VAL A 24 0.75 0.02 0.81
C VAL A 24 -0.50 -0.33 1.61
N GLY A 25 -1.01 0.64 2.36
CA GLY A 25 -2.35 0.60 2.94
C GLY A 25 -3.30 1.55 2.21
N ILE A 26 -4.55 1.14 2.00
CA ILE A 26 -5.56 1.94 1.28
C ILE A 26 -6.74 2.26 2.20
N ILE A 27 -7.02 3.55 2.37
CA ILE A 27 -8.20 4.06 3.07
C ILE A 27 -9.23 4.50 2.02
N GLY A 28 -10.45 3.99 2.14
CA GLY A 28 -11.50 4.19 1.13
C GLY A 28 -11.50 3.13 0.02
N ALA A 29 -10.96 1.94 0.29
CA ALA A 29 -10.87 0.82 -0.66
C ALA A 29 -12.23 0.37 -1.22
N THR A 30 -13.33 0.64 -0.52
CA THR A 30 -14.71 0.32 -0.97
C THR A 30 -15.30 1.35 -1.94
N GLY A 31 -14.68 2.52 -2.08
CA GLY A 31 -15.08 3.51 -3.09
C GLY A 31 -14.63 3.09 -4.49
N TYR A 32 -15.24 3.64 -5.53
CA TYR A 32 -14.91 3.31 -6.93
C TYR A 32 -13.42 3.45 -7.24
N VAL A 33 -12.82 4.60 -6.89
CA VAL A 33 -11.38 4.84 -7.09
C VAL A 33 -10.53 3.91 -6.22
N GLY A 34 -10.96 3.63 -4.99
CA GLY A 34 -10.25 2.72 -4.09
C GLY A 34 -10.22 1.29 -4.62
N GLY A 35 -11.35 0.78 -5.09
CA GLY A 35 -11.46 -0.56 -5.68
C GLY A 35 -10.64 -0.69 -6.95
N GLU A 36 -10.65 0.31 -7.82
CA GLU A 36 -9.82 0.31 -9.03
C GLU A 36 -8.33 0.40 -8.70
N LEU A 37 -7.95 1.18 -7.69
CA LEU A 37 -6.57 1.23 -7.22
C LEU A 37 -6.14 -0.15 -6.68
N VAL A 38 -6.97 -0.83 -5.89
CA VAL A 38 -6.71 -2.22 -5.45
C VAL A 38 -6.55 -3.14 -6.65
N ARG A 39 -7.45 -3.07 -7.64
CA ARG A 39 -7.40 -3.91 -8.86
C ARG A 39 -6.08 -3.76 -9.62
N LEU A 40 -5.59 -2.53 -9.74
CA LEU A 40 -4.32 -2.24 -10.41
C LEU A 40 -3.12 -2.70 -9.57
N LEU A 41 -3.09 -2.37 -8.27
CA LEU A 41 -1.94 -2.63 -7.41
C LEU A 41 -1.79 -4.09 -6.98
N ALA A 42 -2.89 -4.85 -6.89
CA ALA A 42 -2.86 -6.28 -6.55
C ALA A 42 -2.07 -7.13 -7.58
N ARG A 43 -1.87 -6.61 -8.79
CA ARG A 43 -1.08 -7.26 -9.85
C ARG A 43 0.31 -6.66 -10.03
N HIS A 44 0.67 -5.65 -9.22
CA HIS A 44 1.91 -4.91 -9.41
C HIS A 44 3.09 -5.62 -8.71
N PRO A 45 4.18 -5.95 -9.43
CA PRO A 45 5.24 -6.83 -8.91
C PRO A 45 6.03 -6.25 -7.72
N ASN A 46 6.03 -4.91 -7.59
CA ASN A 46 6.76 -4.18 -6.57
C ASN A 46 5.85 -3.60 -5.47
N VAL A 47 4.64 -4.13 -5.30
CA VAL A 47 3.70 -3.67 -4.27
C VAL A 47 3.27 -4.83 -3.39
N ASP A 48 3.16 -4.55 -2.11
CA ASP A 48 2.56 -5.42 -1.11
C ASP A 48 1.39 -4.68 -0.44
N LEU A 49 0.17 -5.17 -0.62
CA LEU A 49 -1.03 -4.58 -0.02
C LEU A 49 -1.17 -5.12 1.41
N VAL A 50 -0.92 -4.25 2.39
CA VAL A 50 -0.83 -4.64 3.81
C VAL A 50 -2.05 -4.23 4.63
N GLY A 51 -3.03 -3.55 4.01
CA GLY A 51 -4.27 -3.18 4.67
C GLY A 51 -5.23 -2.43 3.75
N LEU A 52 -6.51 -2.79 3.81
CA LEU A 52 -7.58 -2.18 3.02
C LEU A 52 -8.71 -1.81 3.98
N THR A 53 -9.17 -0.57 3.95
CA THR A 53 -10.26 -0.08 4.83
C THR A 53 -11.28 0.71 4.01
N GLY A 54 -12.55 0.68 4.40
CA GLY A 54 -13.62 1.42 3.71
C GLY A 54 -14.85 1.63 4.58
N ARG A 55 -15.74 2.55 4.17
CA ARG A 55 -16.95 2.85 4.96
C ARG A 55 -17.84 1.62 5.11
N GLY A 56 -18.38 1.42 6.32
CA GLY A 56 -19.25 0.30 6.65
C GLY A 56 -18.53 -1.05 6.76
N ARG A 57 -17.19 -1.04 6.79
CA ARG A 57 -16.36 -2.24 6.96
C ARG A 57 -15.39 -1.98 8.10
N ASP A 58 -15.85 -2.28 9.31
CA ASP A 58 -15.02 -2.23 10.51
C ASP A 58 -14.46 -3.63 10.75
N HIS A 59 -13.16 -3.80 10.50
CA HIS A 59 -12.40 -5.06 10.67
C HIS A 59 -12.85 -6.26 9.81
N ASP A 60 -13.80 -6.10 8.89
CA ASP A 60 -14.15 -7.13 7.93
C ASP A 60 -13.04 -7.33 6.87
N PRO A 61 -12.70 -8.58 6.52
CA PRO A 61 -11.78 -8.86 5.44
C PRO A 61 -12.36 -8.38 4.09
N ILE A 62 -11.48 -7.79 3.27
CA ILE A 62 -11.76 -7.35 1.90
C ILE A 62 -11.15 -8.36 0.93
#